data_AF-A0A3E4NMI8-F1
#
_entry.id   AF-A0A3E4NMI8-F1
#
_cell.length_a   1.000
_cell.length_b   1.000
_cell.length_c   1.000
_cell.angle_alpha   90.00
_cell.angle_beta   90.00
_cell.angle_gamma   90.00
#
_symmetry.space_group_name_H-M   'P 1'
#
loop_
_entity.id
_entity.type
_entity.pdbx_description
1 polymer ?
#
loop_
_entity_poly.entity_id
_entity_poly.type
_entity_poly.pdbx_seq_one_letter_code
_entity_poly.pdbx_strand_id
1 'polypeptide(L)'
;MNFKFISVPLMVLSLFMTSSCSDDDSRIIHPDRPDVPTPQPPVEEYDTPAGVLFSTFKGRVMCGYQGWFTAPGDECSSRGWTHWTATGIGKFEPGYCSIDFWPDVSEYEKTYDTPFVHPDGTTAKVFSSADKSTADLHFKWMKEYGIGGAIIQRFKSTVEACASGSDRHSLDVLANCIEASKKYNIAIMVEYDLSGLGSDSDLDMLIRDWDMLNEKFHLTDPSVCPTYLWEKGKPMLGFFAVGLNKGDSTPDQYIYLFDNMKGRDGEKGKLSYFAGTGYAWLSSGGSAKPFIEWEEVYKRCAVISPWAVGNFSSVDVIESRMAQVANDIKWCKRQNVVYAPVAYPGFSWRNTQTKWKNNGTAFDWDPKNCYDMTPRERGAFLWKLLGRYRELGAEAAFVAMFDEIDEGTAIFKCVKSSNTPINTNQYFPEGKFVGYDDDLDPAFYMKLVGEAGKWYAGAEGYSSETLPNVN
;
A
#
# COMPACT_ATOMS: atom_id res chain seq x y z
N MET A 1 -38.27 -25.75 -35.16
CA MET A 1 -39.20 -26.79 -34.66
C MET A 1 -39.56 -26.43 -33.22
N ASN A 2 -40.78 -25.92 -33.01
CA ASN A 2 -41.67 -26.03 -31.82
C ASN A 2 -41.05 -26.10 -30.40
N PHE A 3 -41.43 -25.35 -29.36
CA PHE A 3 -42.67 -24.61 -29.01
C PHE A 3 -42.33 -23.54 -27.93
N LYS A 4 -43.04 -22.40 -27.94
CA LYS A 4 -43.19 -21.48 -26.79
C LYS A 4 -44.27 -22.03 -25.86
N PHE A 5 -44.12 -21.89 -24.54
CA PHE A 5 -45.26 -21.74 -23.63
C PHE A 5 -44.95 -20.76 -22.49
N ILE A 6 -45.95 -19.91 -22.24
CA ILE A 6 -46.06 -18.87 -21.23
C ILE A 6 -46.79 -19.48 -20.03
N SER A 7 -46.43 -19.08 -18.80
CA SER A 7 -47.34 -19.15 -17.66
C SER A 7 -47.01 -18.10 -16.59
N VAL A 8 -48.07 -17.43 -16.14
CA VAL A 8 -48.18 -16.51 -14.98
C VAL A 8 -49.57 -16.84 -14.36
N PRO A 9 -49.94 -16.35 -13.17
CA PRO A 9 -49.63 -16.79 -11.80
C PRO A 9 -50.90 -17.33 -11.06
N LEU A 10 -50.81 -17.76 -9.80
CA LEU A 10 -51.86 -17.46 -8.78
C LEU A 10 -51.42 -17.77 -7.33
N MET A 11 -51.67 -16.77 -6.46
CA MET A 11 -51.71 -16.79 -4.99
C MET A 11 -52.87 -17.64 -4.46
N VAL A 12 -52.72 -18.34 -3.31
CA VAL A 12 -53.71 -18.40 -2.22
C VAL A 12 -53.03 -18.67 -0.86
N LEU A 13 -53.49 -17.94 0.15
CA LEU A 13 -53.14 -17.87 1.56
C LEU A 13 -54.11 -18.72 2.40
N SER A 14 -53.66 -19.44 3.44
CA SER A 14 -54.46 -19.68 4.67
C SER A 14 -53.67 -20.30 5.84
N LEU A 15 -53.81 -19.63 7.00
CA LEU A 15 -53.36 -20.00 8.36
C LEU A 15 -54.17 -21.17 8.94
N PHE A 16 -53.60 -21.93 9.89
CA PHE A 16 -54.21 -22.22 11.22
C PHE A 16 -53.15 -22.71 12.24
N MET A 17 -53.22 -22.18 13.47
CA MET A 17 -52.46 -22.55 14.69
C MET A 17 -52.93 -23.93 15.25
N THR A 18 -52.25 -24.69 16.12
CA THR A 18 -51.77 -24.41 17.50
C THR A 18 -50.94 -25.57 18.11
N SER A 19 -50.00 -25.23 19.03
CA SER A 19 -49.52 -25.97 20.23
C SER A 19 -48.69 -27.27 20.06
N SER A 20 -47.66 -27.63 20.84
CA SER A 20 -46.72 -27.03 21.82
C SER A 20 -45.85 -28.20 22.34
N CYS A 21 -44.54 -27.96 22.61
CA CYS A 21 -43.55 -28.63 23.51
C CYS A 21 -42.17 -28.72 22.84
N SER A 22 -41.22 -27.82 23.18
CA SER A 22 -40.08 -27.97 24.14
C SER A 22 -38.93 -28.81 23.56
N ASP A 23 -37.63 -28.46 23.55
CA ASP A 23 -36.77 -27.39 24.10
C ASP A 23 -35.57 -27.23 23.13
N ASP A 24 -35.14 -26.03 22.73
CA ASP A 24 -34.12 -25.15 23.33
C ASP A 24 -32.64 -25.57 23.09
N ASP A 25 -31.94 -24.85 22.20
CA ASP A 25 -30.59 -24.30 22.44
C ASP A 25 -30.25 -23.28 21.34
N SER A 26 -30.82 -22.08 21.43
CA SER A 26 -30.29 -20.90 20.76
C SER A 26 -29.74 -19.96 21.83
N ARG A 27 -28.43 -19.97 22.04
CA ARG A 27 -27.76 -18.97 22.86
C ARG A 27 -27.82 -17.61 22.16
N ILE A 28 -28.89 -16.88 22.47
CA ILE A 28 -29.01 -15.44 22.26
C ILE A 28 -27.96 -14.76 23.14
N ILE A 29 -27.06 -14.01 22.51
CA ILE A 29 -26.11 -13.13 23.21
C ILE A 29 -26.90 -11.93 23.76
N HIS A 30 -27.06 -11.87 25.08
CA HIS A 30 -27.63 -10.72 25.78
C HIS A 30 -26.64 -9.52 25.76
N PRO A 31 -27.10 -8.29 25.47
CA PRO A 31 -26.25 -7.11 25.37
C PRO A 31 -26.10 -6.33 26.69
N ASP A 32 -25.89 -7.00 27.84
CA ASP A 32 -25.77 -6.31 29.14
C ASP A 32 -24.81 -7.00 30.15
N ARG A 33 -23.75 -7.67 29.67
CA ARG A 33 -22.66 -8.08 30.58
C ARG A 33 -21.67 -6.92 30.71
N PRO A 34 -21.36 -6.44 31.94
CA PRO A 34 -20.23 -5.52 32.11
C PRO A 34 -18.97 -6.19 31.56
N ASP A 35 -18.23 -5.45 30.74
CA ASP A 35 -16.94 -5.88 30.18
C ASP A 35 -16.06 -6.35 31.34
N VAL A 36 -15.91 -7.67 31.46
CA VAL A 36 -14.87 -8.24 32.31
C VAL A 36 -13.55 -7.76 31.70
N PRO A 37 -12.67 -7.09 32.45
CA PRO A 37 -11.36 -6.72 31.94
C PRO A 37 -10.70 -8.00 31.42
N THR A 38 -10.56 -8.11 30.10
CA THR A 38 -9.78 -9.20 29.54
C THR A 38 -8.37 -8.99 30.09
N PRO A 39 -7.77 -9.98 30.77
CA PRO A 39 -6.39 -9.85 31.22
C PRO A 39 -5.57 -9.40 30.03
N GLN A 40 -4.89 -8.25 30.14
CA GLN A 40 -3.95 -7.89 29.10
C GLN A 40 -2.96 -9.06 28.99
N PRO A 41 -2.72 -9.60 27.79
CA PRO A 41 -1.67 -10.60 27.64
C PRO A 41 -0.39 -10.00 28.24
N PRO A 42 0.42 -10.80 28.96
CA PRO A 42 1.68 -10.33 29.50
C PRO A 42 2.42 -9.58 28.40
N VAL A 43 3.00 -8.41 28.72
CA VAL A 43 3.96 -7.77 27.83
C VAL A 43 5.09 -8.78 27.70
N GLU A 44 5.09 -9.56 26.62
CA GLU A 44 6.21 -10.43 26.30
C GLU A 44 7.39 -9.49 26.03
N GLU A 45 8.29 -9.43 27.00
CA GLU A 45 9.56 -8.76 26.82
C GLU A 45 10.36 -9.59 25.82
N TYR A 46 10.21 -9.24 24.54
CA TYR A 46 10.88 -9.95 23.46
C TYR A 46 12.38 -9.65 23.53
N ASP A 47 13.20 -10.69 23.64
CA ASP A 47 14.65 -10.58 23.57
C ASP A 47 15.05 -9.99 22.21
N THR A 48 15.25 -8.69 22.14
CA THR A 48 15.60 -7.97 20.91
C THR A 48 17.10 -7.67 20.95
N PRO A 49 17.87 -8.04 19.90
CA PRO A 49 19.30 -7.78 19.88
C PRO A 49 19.62 -6.27 20.01
N ALA A 50 20.65 -5.94 20.79
CA ALA A 50 21.01 -4.55 21.12
C ALA A 50 21.34 -3.66 19.90
N GLY A 51 21.71 -4.24 18.75
CA GLY A 51 22.00 -3.49 17.53
C GLY A 51 20.77 -3.03 16.75
N VAL A 52 19.57 -3.47 17.12
CA VAL A 52 18.32 -3.13 16.42
C VAL A 52 17.91 -1.71 16.76
N LEU A 53 17.89 -0.80 15.76
CA LEU A 53 17.45 0.58 15.97
C LEU A 53 15.93 0.74 15.94
N PHE A 54 15.25 -0.14 15.20
CA PHE A 54 13.79 -0.11 15.03
C PHE A 54 13.19 -1.45 15.43
N SER A 55 12.84 -1.57 16.72
CA SER A 55 12.37 -2.82 17.34
C SER A 55 10.86 -3.06 17.27
N THR A 56 10.11 -2.07 16.78
CA THR A 56 8.66 -2.19 16.62
C THR A 56 8.11 -1.31 15.50
N PHE A 57 7.05 -1.80 14.86
CA PHE A 57 6.19 -1.07 13.94
C PHE A 57 5.25 -0.10 14.68
N LYS A 58 4.94 -0.37 15.96
CA LYS A 58 4.06 0.49 16.76
C LYS A 58 4.60 1.91 16.88
N GLY A 59 3.69 2.88 16.87
CA GLY A 59 4.00 4.30 16.92
C GLY A 59 4.53 4.88 15.60
N ARG A 60 4.50 4.10 14.50
CA ARG A 60 5.00 4.54 13.19
C ARG A 60 3.88 4.75 12.19
N VAL A 61 4.08 5.76 11.34
CA VAL A 61 3.38 5.90 10.07
C VAL A 61 4.43 5.70 8.98
N MET A 62 4.40 4.54 8.32
CA MET A 62 5.35 4.17 7.26
C MET A 62 4.68 4.29 5.90
N CYS A 63 5.44 4.46 4.83
CA CYS A 63 4.92 4.51 3.46
C CYS A 63 5.38 3.31 2.63
N GLY A 64 4.54 2.86 1.69
CA GLY A 64 4.97 1.96 0.63
C GLY A 64 5.90 2.68 -0.36
N TYR A 65 6.87 1.95 -0.92
CA TYR A 65 7.86 2.47 -1.87
C TYR A 65 8.09 1.45 -2.99
N GLN A 66 7.86 1.85 -4.25
CA GLN A 66 7.95 0.94 -5.40
C GLN A 66 9.25 1.10 -6.18
N GLY A 67 9.67 2.35 -6.43
CA GLY A 67 10.90 2.65 -7.14
C GLY A 67 10.96 2.10 -8.57
N TRP A 68 9.84 2.07 -9.30
CA TRP A 68 9.76 1.39 -10.60
C TRP A 68 9.82 2.29 -11.84
N PHE A 69 9.92 3.61 -11.66
CA PHE A 69 9.97 4.57 -12.75
C PHE A 69 11.38 4.66 -13.33
N THR A 70 11.55 4.47 -14.64
CA THR A 70 12.88 4.54 -15.30
C THR A 70 12.84 5.43 -16.53
N ALA A 71 14.00 5.92 -16.96
CA ALA A 71 14.14 6.81 -18.12
C ALA A 71 15.25 6.36 -19.06
N PRO A 72 15.16 6.62 -20.38
CA PRO A 72 16.29 6.43 -21.29
C PRO A 72 17.53 7.20 -20.85
N GLY A 73 18.66 6.50 -20.74
CA GLY A 73 19.95 7.10 -20.35
C GLY A 73 20.19 7.18 -18.84
N ASP A 74 19.32 6.60 -18.02
CA ASP A 74 19.54 6.48 -16.58
C ASP A 74 20.54 5.38 -16.19
N GLU A 75 20.77 5.19 -14.88
CA GLU A 75 21.61 4.12 -14.35
C GLU A 75 21.12 2.69 -14.69
N CYS A 76 19.90 2.53 -15.21
CA CYS A 76 19.32 1.29 -15.74
C CYS A 76 18.90 1.43 -17.22
N SER A 77 19.82 1.90 -18.06
CA SER A 77 19.57 2.34 -19.45
C SER A 77 18.79 1.37 -20.36
N SER A 78 18.71 0.08 -20.03
CA SER A 78 17.99 -0.94 -20.80
C SER A 78 16.46 -0.87 -20.68
N ARG A 79 15.92 -0.20 -19.66
CA ARG A 79 14.47 -0.19 -19.37
C ARG A 79 13.70 0.92 -20.09
N GLY A 80 14.36 1.98 -20.51
CA GLY A 80 13.71 3.14 -21.13
C GLY A 80 12.60 3.70 -20.25
N TRP A 81 11.49 4.14 -20.85
CA TRP A 81 10.34 4.71 -20.15
C TRP A 81 9.46 3.64 -19.48
N THR A 82 9.89 3.06 -18.36
CA THR A 82 9.06 2.09 -17.60
C THR A 82 8.15 2.83 -16.61
N HIS A 83 6.88 2.40 -16.50
CA HIS A 83 5.80 3.03 -15.69
C HIS A 83 5.37 4.44 -16.12
N TRP A 84 5.92 4.95 -17.23
CA TRP A 84 5.50 6.21 -17.84
C TRP A 84 4.58 6.03 -19.04
N THR A 85 4.75 4.93 -19.79
CA THR A 85 4.12 4.73 -21.09
C THR A 85 2.65 4.36 -20.99
N ALA A 86 1.83 4.89 -21.90
CA ALA A 86 0.46 4.48 -22.08
C ALA A 86 0.32 2.94 -22.24
N THR A 87 -0.50 2.36 -21.37
CA THR A 87 -0.78 0.91 -21.33
C THR A 87 -1.21 0.39 -22.70
N GLY A 88 -0.51 -0.63 -23.20
CA GLY A 88 -0.81 -1.27 -24.48
C GLY A 88 -0.37 -0.49 -25.73
N ILE A 89 0.16 0.72 -25.58
CA ILE A 89 0.67 1.56 -26.68
C ILE A 89 2.19 1.72 -26.62
N GLY A 90 2.78 1.71 -25.43
CA GLY A 90 4.24 1.78 -25.27
C GLY A 90 4.85 3.15 -25.62
N LYS A 91 4.03 4.20 -25.65
CA LYS A 91 4.45 5.58 -25.92
C LYS A 91 4.40 6.43 -24.65
N PHE A 92 5.32 7.37 -24.55
CA PHE A 92 5.36 8.41 -23.53
C PHE A 92 5.56 9.78 -24.20
N GLU A 93 4.45 10.41 -24.58
CA GLU A 93 4.40 11.70 -25.29
C GLU A 93 3.02 12.35 -25.03
N PRO A 94 2.79 13.65 -25.31
CA PRO A 94 1.50 14.29 -25.06
C PRO A 94 0.30 13.48 -25.57
N GLY A 95 -0.62 13.18 -24.64
CA GLY A 95 -1.80 12.35 -24.83
C GLY A 95 -1.57 10.84 -24.77
N TYR A 96 -0.36 10.38 -24.48
CA TYR A 96 -0.01 8.98 -24.25
C TYR A 96 0.93 8.86 -23.03
N CYS A 97 0.36 8.58 -21.86
CA CYS A 97 1.10 8.25 -20.64
C CYS A 97 0.29 7.33 -19.73
N SER A 98 0.92 6.82 -18.67
CA SER A 98 0.28 6.05 -17.59
C SER A 98 0.30 6.77 -16.24
N ILE A 99 0.71 8.04 -16.17
CA ILE A 99 0.73 8.78 -14.90
C ILE A 99 -0.41 9.78 -14.82
N ASP A 100 -0.97 9.99 -13.63
CA ASP A 100 -1.95 11.05 -13.39
C ASP A 100 -1.32 12.26 -12.70
N PHE A 101 -0.25 12.09 -11.93
CA PHE A 101 0.52 13.20 -11.34
C PHE A 101 1.87 13.35 -12.02
N TRP A 102 2.37 14.58 -12.11
CA TRP A 102 3.72 14.87 -12.59
C TRP A 102 4.66 15.19 -11.43
N PRO A 103 5.85 14.56 -11.32
CA PRO A 103 6.77 14.80 -10.20
C PRO A 103 7.39 16.19 -10.25
N ASP A 104 7.55 16.84 -9.10
CA ASP A 104 8.38 18.04 -8.98
C ASP A 104 9.85 17.60 -8.88
N VAL A 105 10.61 17.88 -9.95
CA VAL A 105 12.01 17.44 -10.06
C VAL A 105 13.04 18.52 -9.71
N SER A 106 12.61 19.64 -9.11
CA SER A 106 13.48 20.79 -8.85
C SER A 106 14.67 20.52 -7.91
N GLU A 107 14.56 19.50 -7.05
CA GLU A 107 15.61 19.09 -6.10
C GLU A 107 16.42 17.87 -6.54
N TYR A 108 16.07 17.24 -7.67
CA TYR A 108 16.76 16.03 -8.12
C TYR A 108 18.11 16.38 -8.76
N GLU A 109 19.14 15.63 -8.39
CA GLU A 109 20.48 15.78 -8.98
C GLU A 109 20.49 15.40 -10.47
N LYS A 110 19.74 14.35 -10.83
CA LYS A 110 19.59 13.83 -12.19
C LYS A 110 18.14 13.92 -12.63
N THR A 111 17.94 14.42 -13.84
CA THR A 111 16.62 14.56 -14.47
C THR A 111 16.72 14.27 -15.96
N TYR A 112 15.60 13.85 -16.55
CA TYR A 112 15.52 13.41 -17.94
C TYR A 112 14.48 14.22 -18.69
N ASP A 113 14.86 14.74 -19.86
CA ASP A 113 13.95 15.45 -20.75
C ASP A 113 12.87 14.51 -21.27
N THR A 114 11.64 15.02 -21.33
CA THR A 114 10.50 14.30 -21.91
C THR A 114 9.98 15.04 -23.14
N PRO A 115 9.12 14.41 -23.96
CA PRO A 115 8.42 15.10 -25.04
C PRO A 115 7.34 16.10 -24.56
N PHE A 116 7.09 16.21 -23.26
CA PHE A 116 6.08 17.09 -22.69
C PHE A 116 6.65 18.49 -22.44
N VAL A 117 5.77 19.49 -22.42
CA VAL A 117 6.11 20.88 -22.10
C VAL A 117 5.16 21.43 -21.04
N HIS A 118 5.69 22.27 -20.16
CA HIS A 118 4.91 23.06 -19.23
C HIS A 118 4.13 24.16 -19.97
N PRO A 119 3.12 24.80 -19.33
CA PRO A 119 2.32 25.87 -19.95
C PRO A 119 3.15 27.08 -20.42
N ASP A 120 4.32 27.32 -19.84
CA ASP A 120 5.25 28.38 -20.21
C ASP A 120 6.14 28.01 -21.43
N GLY A 121 6.03 26.79 -21.95
CA GLY A 121 6.79 26.26 -23.08
C GLY A 121 8.11 25.60 -22.71
N THR A 122 8.48 25.55 -21.42
CA THR A 122 9.69 24.83 -20.98
C THR A 122 9.50 23.32 -21.06
N THR A 123 10.57 22.59 -21.35
CA THR A 123 10.55 21.11 -21.39
C THR A 123 10.26 20.55 -20.01
N ALA A 124 9.24 19.71 -19.91
CA ALA A 124 8.94 18.99 -18.67
C ALA A 124 9.92 17.83 -18.50
N LYS A 125 10.44 17.68 -17.29
CA LYS A 125 11.45 16.67 -16.94
C LYS A 125 10.89 15.70 -15.91
N VAL A 126 11.46 14.50 -15.85
CA VAL A 126 11.16 13.48 -14.85
C VAL A 126 12.45 12.96 -14.19
N PHE A 127 12.30 12.28 -13.05
CA PHE A 127 13.38 11.56 -12.38
C PHE A 127 13.43 10.10 -12.87
N SER A 128 14.46 9.36 -12.44
CA SER A 128 14.49 7.89 -12.54
C SER A 128 14.74 7.28 -11.16
N SER A 129 13.97 6.25 -10.81
CA SER A 129 14.17 5.44 -9.61
C SER A 129 15.44 4.57 -9.70
N ALA A 130 16.00 4.37 -10.90
CA ALA A 130 17.26 3.67 -11.08
C ALA A 130 18.45 4.44 -10.50
N ASP A 131 18.37 5.78 -10.50
CA ASP A 131 19.47 6.61 -10.02
C ASP A 131 19.61 6.55 -8.51
N LYS A 132 20.81 6.27 -8.02
CA LYS A 132 21.10 6.28 -6.59
C LYS A 132 20.74 7.60 -5.91
N SER A 133 20.95 8.73 -6.59
CA SER A 133 20.62 10.07 -6.08
C SER A 133 19.12 10.25 -5.80
N THR A 134 18.25 9.51 -6.49
CA THR A 134 16.79 9.53 -6.26
C THR A 134 16.45 8.93 -4.91
N ALA A 135 16.91 7.71 -4.61
CA ALA A 135 16.67 7.08 -3.32
C ALA A 135 17.28 7.88 -2.17
N ASP A 136 18.48 8.46 -2.38
CA ASP A 136 19.12 9.34 -1.40
C ASP A 136 18.24 10.55 -1.06
N LEU A 137 17.71 11.25 -2.08
CA LEU A 137 16.82 12.39 -1.90
C LEU A 137 15.50 12.00 -1.23
N HIS A 138 14.89 10.89 -1.66
CA HIS A 138 13.64 10.41 -1.08
C HIS A 138 13.77 10.11 0.42
N PHE A 139 14.84 9.43 0.83
CA PHE A 139 15.10 9.13 2.25
C PHE A 139 15.52 10.37 3.04
N LYS A 140 16.20 11.33 2.41
CA LYS A 140 16.44 12.65 3.00
C LYS A 140 15.12 13.33 3.33
N TRP A 141 14.16 13.36 2.41
CA TRP A 141 12.83 13.92 2.67
C TRP A 141 12.08 13.14 3.76
N MET A 142 12.14 11.82 3.77
CA MET A 142 11.56 11.02 4.86
C MET A 142 12.11 11.43 6.22
N LYS A 143 13.42 11.70 6.31
CA LYS A 143 14.04 12.20 7.54
C LYS A 143 13.62 13.62 7.88
N GLU A 144 13.65 14.52 6.90
CA GLU A 144 13.32 15.94 7.05
C GLU A 144 11.87 16.15 7.51
N TYR A 145 10.94 15.40 6.92
CA TYR A 145 9.51 15.54 7.19
C TYR A 145 8.98 14.54 8.20
N GLY A 146 9.82 13.68 8.78
CA GLY A 146 9.42 12.78 9.88
C GLY A 146 8.57 11.59 9.47
N ILE A 147 8.76 11.05 8.26
CA ILE A 147 8.12 9.81 7.82
C ILE A 147 8.74 8.63 8.59
N GLY A 148 7.90 7.76 9.16
CA GLY A 148 8.31 6.76 10.15
C GLY A 148 9.10 5.57 9.63
N GLY A 149 9.21 5.43 8.30
CA GLY A 149 9.93 4.36 7.61
C GLY A 149 9.36 4.06 6.21
N ALA A 150 10.03 3.17 5.48
CA ALA A 150 9.66 2.75 4.13
C ALA A 150 9.48 1.23 4.04
N ILE A 151 8.41 0.79 3.37
CA ILE A 151 8.13 -0.60 3.03
C ILE A 151 8.43 -0.77 1.54
N ILE A 152 9.56 -1.40 1.23
CA ILE A 152 10.03 -1.56 -0.15
C ILE A 152 9.33 -2.76 -0.79
N GLN A 153 8.54 -2.49 -1.83
CA GLN A 153 7.78 -3.53 -2.50
C GLN A 153 8.64 -4.30 -3.51
N ARG A 154 8.53 -5.63 -3.45
CA ARG A 154 9.20 -6.55 -4.36
C ARG A 154 8.16 -7.49 -4.96
N PHE A 155 7.74 -7.20 -6.19
CA PHE A 155 6.71 -7.97 -6.87
C PHE A 155 7.20 -9.34 -7.29
N LYS A 156 6.32 -10.35 -7.27
CA LYS A 156 6.60 -11.71 -7.80
C LYS A 156 7.25 -11.68 -9.19
N SER A 157 6.77 -10.84 -10.10
CA SER A 157 7.34 -10.69 -11.45
C SER A 157 8.78 -10.19 -11.44
N THR A 158 9.13 -9.29 -10.51
CA THR A 158 10.51 -8.81 -10.35
C THR A 158 11.42 -9.89 -9.74
N VAL A 159 10.89 -10.76 -8.89
CA VAL A 159 11.63 -11.93 -8.38
C VAL A 159 11.94 -12.89 -9.52
N GLU A 160 10.96 -13.20 -10.37
CA GLU A 160 11.14 -14.05 -11.55
C GLU A 160 12.16 -13.46 -12.54
N ALA A 161 12.08 -12.15 -12.78
CA ALA A 161 13.00 -11.46 -13.67
C ALA A 161 14.43 -11.44 -13.11
N CYS A 162 14.59 -11.24 -11.80
CA CYS A 162 15.88 -11.32 -11.11
C CYS A 162 16.46 -12.74 -11.13
N ALA A 163 15.65 -13.75 -10.85
CA ALA A 163 16.07 -15.16 -10.84
C ALA A 163 16.50 -15.65 -12.23
N SER A 164 15.85 -15.16 -13.29
CA SER A 164 16.23 -15.46 -14.68
C SER A 164 17.41 -14.62 -15.18
N GLY A 165 17.83 -13.60 -14.42
CA GLY A 165 18.86 -12.65 -14.83
C GLY A 165 18.42 -11.69 -15.93
N SER A 166 17.12 -11.63 -16.24
CA SER A 166 16.57 -10.77 -17.30
C SER A 166 16.45 -9.31 -16.87
N ASP A 167 16.37 -9.05 -15.56
CA ASP A 167 16.26 -7.71 -14.98
C ASP A 167 16.76 -7.71 -13.54
N ARG A 168 17.44 -6.63 -13.13
CA ARG A 168 17.97 -6.44 -11.76
C ARG A 168 17.54 -5.13 -11.10
N HIS A 169 16.72 -4.33 -11.78
CA HIS A 169 16.34 -2.99 -11.32
C HIS A 169 15.81 -2.97 -9.89
N SER A 170 14.88 -3.85 -9.54
CA SER A 170 14.32 -3.90 -8.17
C SER A 170 15.36 -4.25 -7.11
N LEU A 171 16.40 -5.00 -7.47
CA LEU A 171 17.52 -5.32 -6.58
C LEU A 171 18.45 -4.11 -6.39
N ASP A 172 18.69 -3.35 -7.44
CA ASP A 172 19.53 -2.14 -7.41
C ASP A 172 18.82 -1.02 -6.63
N VAL A 173 17.50 -0.84 -6.84
CA VAL A 173 16.66 0.07 -6.05
C VAL A 173 16.69 -0.30 -4.56
N LEU A 174 16.52 -1.58 -4.22
CA LEU A 174 16.60 -2.04 -2.83
C LEU A 174 17.98 -1.74 -2.21
N ALA A 175 19.06 -1.96 -2.97
CA ALA A 175 20.41 -1.63 -2.50
C ALA A 175 20.55 -0.13 -2.20
N ASN A 176 20.06 0.73 -3.09
CA ASN A 176 20.05 2.19 -2.92
C ASN A 176 19.22 2.60 -1.69
N CYS A 177 18.03 2.03 -1.50
CA CYS A 177 17.18 2.28 -0.33
C CYS A 177 17.84 1.83 0.98
N ILE A 178 18.52 0.68 1.00
CA ILE A 178 19.25 0.19 2.18
C ILE A 178 20.37 1.16 2.55
N GLU A 179 21.17 1.60 1.58
CA GLU A 179 22.24 2.58 1.82
C GLU A 179 21.67 3.91 2.36
N ALA A 180 20.63 4.44 1.71
CA ALA A 180 19.99 5.68 2.13
C ALA A 180 19.34 5.56 3.52
N SER A 181 18.73 4.41 3.83
CA SER A 181 18.14 4.13 5.15
C SER A 181 19.17 4.25 6.27
N LYS A 182 20.37 3.71 6.07
CA LYS A 182 21.48 3.79 7.03
C LYS A 182 21.99 5.22 7.18
N LYS A 183 22.14 5.95 6.06
CA LYS A 183 22.60 7.34 6.04
C LYS A 183 21.65 8.28 6.78
N TYR A 184 20.34 8.13 6.58
CA TYR A 184 19.33 9.03 7.13
C TYR A 184 18.65 8.51 8.40
N ASN A 185 19.02 7.31 8.85
CA ASN A 185 18.44 6.61 9.99
C ASN A 185 16.91 6.49 9.86
N ILE A 186 16.47 5.83 8.80
CA ILE A 186 15.06 5.57 8.47
C ILE A 186 14.81 4.06 8.51
N ALA A 187 13.71 3.64 9.13
CA ALA A 187 13.33 2.24 9.19
C ALA A 187 12.98 1.71 7.79
N ILE A 188 13.42 0.50 7.48
CA ILE A 188 13.14 -0.16 6.20
C ILE A 188 12.69 -1.60 6.41
N MET A 189 11.76 -2.09 5.60
CA MET A 189 11.47 -3.52 5.47
C MET A 189 11.12 -3.87 4.03
N VAL A 190 11.28 -5.16 3.67
CA VAL A 190 10.84 -5.69 2.38
C VAL A 190 9.42 -6.24 2.50
N GLU A 191 8.59 -5.97 1.50
CA GLU A 191 7.29 -6.61 1.30
C GLU A 191 7.25 -7.30 -0.06
N TYR A 192 6.93 -8.59 -0.08
CA TYR A 192 6.64 -9.29 -1.33
C TYR A 192 5.20 -9.00 -1.77
N ASP A 193 5.02 -8.41 -2.95
CA ASP A 193 3.69 -8.31 -3.57
C ASP A 193 3.37 -9.62 -4.29
N LEU A 194 2.40 -10.34 -3.72
CA LEU A 194 1.95 -11.65 -4.17
C LEU A 194 0.56 -11.60 -4.83
N SER A 195 0.14 -10.44 -5.35
CA SER A 195 -1.15 -10.30 -6.06
C SER A 195 -1.27 -11.22 -7.29
N GLY A 196 -0.15 -11.70 -7.83
CA GLY A 196 -0.06 -12.68 -8.91
C GLY A 196 0.26 -14.11 -8.47
N LEU A 197 0.17 -14.42 -7.18
CA LEU A 197 0.43 -15.77 -6.66
C LEU A 197 -0.73 -16.71 -6.99
N GLY A 198 -0.50 -17.61 -7.93
CA GLY A 198 -1.40 -18.71 -8.23
C GLY A 198 -1.23 -19.88 -7.25
N SER A 199 -2.25 -20.74 -7.14
CA SER A 199 -2.21 -21.96 -6.30
C SER A 199 -1.03 -22.90 -6.63
N ASP A 200 -0.62 -22.96 -7.89
CA ASP A 200 0.50 -23.79 -8.38
C ASP A 200 1.86 -23.06 -8.43
N SER A 201 1.98 -21.87 -7.82
CA SER A 201 3.21 -21.08 -7.86
C SER A 201 4.38 -21.76 -7.14
N ASP A 202 5.59 -21.66 -7.71
CA ASP A 202 6.83 -22.07 -7.05
C ASP A 202 7.17 -21.12 -5.88
N LEU A 203 6.93 -21.58 -4.65
CA LEU A 203 7.23 -20.85 -3.42
C LEU A 203 8.74 -20.86 -3.09
N ASP A 204 9.48 -21.86 -3.54
CA ASP A 204 10.92 -21.96 -3.29
C ASP A 204 11.70 -20.87 -4.00
N MET A 205 11.15 -20.31 -5.08
CA MET A 205 11.70 -19.11 -5.71
C MET A 205 11.69 -17.91 -4.75
N LEU A 206 10.62 -17.71 -3.98
CA LEU A 206 10.52 -16.62 -3.00
C LEU A 206 11.49 -16.84 -1.83
N ILE A 207 11.62 -18.08 -1.37
CA ILE A 207 12.56 -18.44 -0.30
C ILE A 207 14.01 -18.21 -0.76
N ARG A 208 14.36 -18.64 -1.98
CA ARG A 208 15.70 -18.42 -2.56
C ARG A 208 16.01 -16.93 -2.77
N ASP A 209 15.03 -16.14 -3.19
CA ASP A 209 15.20 -14.70 -3.31
C ASP A 209 15.46 -14.05 -1.95
N TRP A 210 14.69 -14.41 -0.92
CA TRP A 210 14.93 -13.91 0.45
C TRP A 210 16.31 -14.33 1.01
N ASP A 211 16.73 -15.58 0.75
CA ASP A 211 18.08 -16.05 1.12
C ASP A 211 19.16 -15.22 0.41
N MET A 212 19.00 -14.94 -0.89
CA MET A 212 19.91 -14.09 -1.67
C MET A 212 19.96 -12.65 -1.14
N LEU A 213 18.82 -12.07 -0.79
CA LEU A 213 18.77 -10.73 -0.19
C LEU A 213 19.54 -10.67 1.13
N ASN A 214 19.43 -11.71 1.97
CA ASN A 214 20.16 -11.77 3.23
C ASN A 214 21.65 -12.02 3.06
N GLU A 215 22.04 -12.86 2.10
CA GLU A 215 23.45 -13.06 1.77
C GLU A 215 24.09 -11.74 1.30
N LYS A 216 23.37 -10.96 0.50
CA LYS A 216 23.88 -9.73 -0.10
C LYS A 216 23.84 -8.52 0.84
N PHE A 217 22.77 -8.38 1.63
CA PHE A 217 22.50 -7.15 2.38
C PHE A 217 22.44 -7.33 3.89
N HIS A 218 22.47 -8.58 4.37
CA HIS A 218 22.43 -8.90 5.79
C HIS A 218 21.23 -8.26 6.51
N LEU A 219 20.04 -8.33 5.90
CA LEU A 219 18.83 -7.65 6.41
C LEU A 219 18.47 -8.10 7.83
N THR A 220 18.76 -9.35 8.18
CA THR A 220 18.48 -9.92 9.51
C THR A 220 19.64 -9.77 10.50
N ASP A 221 20.77 -9.15 10.12
CA ASP A 221 21.91 -8.89 11.02
C ASP A 221 21.91 -7.40 11.43
N PRO A 222 21.53 -7.07 12.67
CA PRO A 222 21.44 -5.68 13.10
C PRO A 222 22.82 -5.02 13.28
N SER A 223 23.93 -5.78 13.28
CA SER A 223 25.27 -5.19 13.28
C SER A 223 25.66 -4.63 11.90
N VAL A 224 25.05 -5.14 10.83
CA VAL A 224 25.33 -4.74 9.44
C VAL A 224 24.19 -3.90 8.86
N CYS A 225 22.94 -4.26 9.14
CA CYS A 225 21.73 -3.57 8.72
C CYS A 225 20.87 -3.12 9.93
N PRO A 226 21.38 -2.19 10.76
CA PRO A 226 20.70 -1.77 11.99
C PRO A 226 19.34 -1.08 11.77
N THR A 227 19.11 -0.57 10.55
CA THR A 227 17.89 0.15 10.15
C THR A 227 16.78 -0.76 9.62
N TYR A 228 17.05 -2.07 9.45
CA TYR A 228 16.00 -3.01 9.09
C TYR A 228 14.99 -3.12 10.25
N LEU A 229 13.69 -3.16 9.94
CA LEU A 229 12.64 -3.15 10.95
C LEU A 229 12.48 -4.52 11.60
N TRP A 230 12.30 -4.53 12.92
CA TRP A 230 12.00 -5.69 13.73
C TRP A 230 10.65 -5.50 14.44
N GLU A 231 10.04 -6.60 14.82
CA GLU A 231 8.83 -6.65 15.63
C GLU A 231 8.87 -7.96 16.42
N LYS A 232 8.43 -7.95 17.68
CA LYS A 232 8.46 -9.13 18.55
C LYS A 232 9.83 -9.85 18.61
N GLY A 233 10.93 -9.08 18.62
CA GLY A 233 12.30 -9.59 18.71
C GLY A 233 12.79 -10.36 17.47
N LYS A 234 12.13 -10.20 16.32
CA LYS A 234 12.49 -10.83 15.04
C LYS A 234 12.48 -9.81 13.89
N PRO A 235 13.29 -10.00 12.83
CA PRO A 235 13.22 -9.19 11.63
C PRO A 235 11.84 -9.28 10.97
N MET A 236 11.36 -8.16 10.44
CA MET A 236 10.07 -8.08 9.75
C MET A 236 10.17 -8.49 8.28
N LEU A 237 9.18 -9.22 7.78
CA LEU A 237 8.99 -9.50 6.36
C LEU A 237 7.51 -9.35 5.99
N GLY A 238 7.23 -8.59 4.94
CA GLY A 238 5.87 -8.34 4.46
C GLY A 238 5.43 -9.24 3.32
N PHE A 239 4.13 -9.51 3.29
CA PHE A 239 3.44 -10.12 2.17
C PHE A 239 2.16 -9.33 1.89
N PHE A 240 2.05 -8.76 0.70
CA PHE A 240 0.79 -8.23 0.20
C PHE A 240 -0.01 -9.33 -0.49
N ALA A 241 -1.32 -9.12 -0.61
CA ALA A 241 -2.30 -10.06 -1.16
C ALA A 241 -2.68 -11.26 -0.28
N VAL A 242 -2.39 -11.20 1.02
CA VAL A 242 -2.78 -12.25 1.99
C VAL A 242 -4.30 -12.30 2.09
N GLY A 243 -4.89 -13.41 1.65
CA GLY A 243 -6.33 -13.61 1.69
C GLY A 243 -7.14 -12.68 0.78
N LEU A 244 -6.56 -12.10 -0.28
CA LEU A 244 -7.33 -11.33 -1.26
C LEU A 244 -8.29 -12.22 -2.05
N ASN A 245 -9.49 -11.70 -2.33
CA ASN A 245 -10.51 -12.36 -3.16
C ASN A 245 -10.23 -12.23 -4.67
N LYS A 246 -8.96 -12.03 -5.04
CA LYS A 246 -8.48 -11.92 -6.41
C LYS A 246 -7.36 -12.95 -6.57
N GLY A 247 -7.63 -14.01 -7.33
CA GLY A 247 -6.71 -15.14 -7.50
C GLY A 247 -7.02 -16.33 -6.57
N ASP A 248 -6.23 -17.39 -6.71
CA ASP A 248 -6.48 -18.72 -6.12
C ASP A 248 -5.42 -19.12 -5.08
N SER A 249 -4.62 -18.17 -4.58
CA SER A 249 -3.67 -18.43 -3.49
C SER A 249 -4.32 -19.08 -2.26
N THR A 250 -3.60 -19.93 -1.54
CA THR A 250 -4.15 -20.69 -0.40
C THR A 250 -3.46 -20.31 0.92
N PRO A 251 -4.13 -20.50 2.08
CA PRO A 251 -3.52 -20.31 3.40
C PRO A 251 -2.22 -21.14 3.55
N ASP A 252 -2.22 -22.38 3.08
CA ASP A 252 -1.07 -23.29 3.16
C ASP A 252 0.19 -22.75 2.48
N GLN A 253 0.04 -22.00 1.39
CA GLN A 253 1.20 -21.37 0.73
C GLN A 253 1.87 -20.33 1.64
N TYR A 254 1.08 -19.53 2.37
CA TYR A 254 1.63 -18.53 3.30
C TYR A 254 2.22 -19.19 4.55
N ILE A 255 1.56 -20.22 5.10
CA ILE A 255 2.10 -21.04 6.19
C ILE A 255 3.44 -21.65 5.79
N TYR A 256 3.54 -22.21 4.58
CA TYR A 256 4.77 -22.77 4.05
C TYR A 256 5.90 -21.74 3.97
N LEU A 257 5.63 -20.54 3.45
CA LEU A 257 6.61 -19.44 3.41
C LEU A 257 7.06 -19.05 4.83
N PHE A 258 6.12 -18.94 5.77
CA PHE A 258 6.42 -18.60 7.16
C PHE A 258 7.31 -19.67 7.79
N ASP A 259 7.05 -20.95 7.56
CA ASP A 259 7.83 -22.04 8.17
C ASP A 259 9.21 -22.23 7.54
N ASN A 260 9.45 -21.73 6.32
CA ASN A 260 10.66 -22.05 5.57
C ASN A 260 11.61 -20.89 5.31
N MET A 261 11.18 -19.64 5.45
CA MET A 261 12.07 -18.48 5.33
C MET A 261 12.92 -18.29 6.59
N LYS A 262 14.22 -18.04 6.39
CA LYS A 262 15.20 -17.85 7.47
C LYS A 262 15.11 -16.44 8.03
N GLY A 263 15.10 -16.30 9.35
CA GLY A 263 15.06 -15.00 10.02
C GLY A 263 16.25 -14.79 10.93
N ARG A 264 15.96 -14.45 12.18
CA ARG A 264 16.96 -14.29 13.23
C ARG A 264 17.87 -15.51 13.32
N ASP A 265 19.17 -15.27 13.44
CA ASP A 265 20.23 -16.28 13.58
C ASP A 265 20.27 -17.31 12.43
N GLY A 266 19.68 -16.98 11.28
CA GLY A 266 19.60 -17.86 10.12
C GLY A 266 18.58 -19.01 10.27
N GLU A 267 17.78 -19.00 11.33
CA GLU A 267 16.80 -20.05 11.62
C GLU A 267 15.49 -19.85 10.85
N LYS A 268 14.94 -20.95 10.33
CA LYS A 268 13.63 -20.97 9.66
C LYS A 268 12.50 -20.61 10.63
N GLY A 269 11.52 -19.84 10.16
CA GLY A 269 10.35 -19.44 10.98
C GLY A 269 10.64 -18.43 12.09
N LYS A 270 11.84 -17.82 12.09
CA LYS A 270 12.25 -16.76 13.03
C LYS A 270 12.14 -15.36 12.43
N LEU A 271 11.09 -15.13 11.64
CA LEU A 271 10.65 -13.81 11.18
C LEU A 271 9.36 -13.39 11.90
N SER A 272 9.10 -12.08 11.88
CA SER A 272 7.79 -11.49 12.16
C SER A 272 7.14 -11.07 10.85
N TYR A 273 5.84 -11.33 10.68
CA TYR A 273 5.17 -11.15 9.39
C TYR A 273 4.22 -9.95 9.37
N PHE A 274 4.32 -9.15 8.30
CA PHE A 274 3.34 -8.12 7.95
C PHE A 274 2.42 -8.68 6.87
N ALA A 275 1.10 -8.62 7.09
CA ALA A 275 0.11 -9.04 6.12
C ALA A 275 -0.63 -7.83 5.53
N GLY A 276 -0.37 -7.54 4.26
CA GLY A 276 -1.22 -6.71 3.42
C GLY A 276 -2.45 -7.52 2.96
N THR A 277 -3.62 -7.22 3.51
CA THR A 277 -4.84 -8.02 3.31
C THR A 277 -5.89 -7.29 2.46
N GLY A 278 -6.96 -7.99 2.10
CA GLY A 278 -8.19 -7.33 1.66
C GLY A 278 -8.77 -6.42 2.75
N TYR A 279 -9.45 -5.35 2.35
CA TYR A 279 -9.95 -4.33 3.27
C TYR A 279 -10.82 -4.91 4.40
N ALA A 280 -11.75 -5.80 4.04
CA ALA A 280 -12.71 -6.42 4.95
C ALA A 280 -12.33 -7.86 5.33
N TRP A 281 -11.04 -8.10 5.59
CA TRP A 281 -10.46 -9.41 5.89
C TRP A 281 -11.14 -10.14 7.06
N LEU A 282 -11.45 -9.44 8.15
CA LEU A 282 -12.07 -10.06 9.32
C LEU A 282 -13.54 -10.43 9.08
N SER A 283 -14.28 -9.56 8.39
CA SER A 283 -15.70 -9.76 8.10
C SER A 283 -15.96 -10.53 6.80
N SER A 284 -14.92 -11.01 6.11
CA SER A 284 -15.03 -11.69 4.81
C SER A 284 -15.75 -10.88 3.73
N GLY A 285 -15.48 -9.56 3.66
CA GLY A 285 -16.11 -8.67 2.68
C GLY A 285 -15.47 -8.75 1.28
N GLY A 286 -16.03 -8.00 0.31
CA GLY A 286 -15.85 -8.26 -1.13
C GLY A 286 -14.41 -8.45 -1.67
N SER A 287 -13.40 -7.80 -1.08
CA SER A 287 -12.00 -7.94 -1.50
C SER A 287 -11.23 -9.02 -0.73
N ALA A 288 -11.84 -9.74 0.20
CA ALA A 288 -11.19 -10.73 1.06
C ALA A 288 -11.84 -12.12 0.97
N LYS A 289 -11.03 -13.16 1.08
CA LYS A 289 -11.45 -14.56 1.21
C LYS A 289 -12.08 -14.81 2.60
N PRO A 290 -12.82 -15.92 2.79
CA PRO A 290 -13.45 -16.23 4.07
C PRO A 290 -12.44 -16.26 5.22
N PHE A 291 -12.69 -15.47 6.27
CA PHE A 291 -11.81 -15.34 7.43
C PHE A 291 -11.48 -16.69 8.07
N ILE A 292 -12.46 -17.59 8.16
CA ILE A 292 -12.31 -18.89 8.83
C ILE A 292 -11.23 -19.76 8.17
N GLU A 293 -11.00 -19.60 6.87
CA GLU A 293 -9.96 -20.33 6.14
C GLU A 293 -8.57 -19.72 6.37
N TRP A 294 -8.50 -18.43 6.70
CA TRP A 294 -7.26 -17.66 6.82
C TRP A 294 -6.87 -17.30 8.26
N GLU A 295 -7.71 -17.64 9.24
CA GLU A 295 -7.52 -17.25 10.64
C GLU A 295 -6.15 -17.66 11.18
N GLU A 296 -5.65 -18.84 10.84
CA GLU A 296 -4.32 -19.31 11.25
C GLU A 296 -3.19 -18.43 10.69
N VAL A 297 -3.28 -18.06 9.40
CA VAL A 297 -2.32 -17.14 8.76
C VAL A 297 -2.32 -15.80 9.49
N TYR A 298 -3.51 -15.23 9.75
CA TYR A 298 -3.63 -13.94 10.44
C TYR A 298 -3.09 -13.98 11.88
N LYS A 299 -3.32 -15.07 12.62
CA LYS A 299 -2.79 -15.24 13.98
C LYS A 299 -1.26 -15.36 14.03
N ARG A 300 -0.64 -15.84 12.95
CA ARG A 300 0.83 -15.91 12.83
C ARG A 300 1.48 -14.58 12.46
N CYS A 301 0.70 -13.59 12.05
CA CYS A 301 1.23 -12.28 11.68
C CYS A 301 1.56 -11.45 12.92
N ALA A 302 2.56 -10.58 12.79
CA ALA A 302 2.89 -9.56 13.78
C ALA A 302 2.14 -8.26 13.50
N VAL A 303 1.87 -7.96 12.22
CA VAL A 303 1.15 -6.78 11.75
C VAL A 303 0.11 -7.18 10.70
N ILE A 304 -1.08 -6.62 10.78
CA ILE A 304 -2.12 -6.71 9.73
C ILE A 304 -2.42 -5.30 9.22
N SER A 305 -2.40 -5.15 7.90
CA SER A 305 -2.59 -3.89 7.18
C SER A 305 -3.59 -4.08 6.04
N PRO A 306 -4.90 -3.84 6.28
CA PRO A 306 -5.90 -3.95 5.25
C PRO A 306 -5.77 -2.85 4.18
N TRP A 307 -5.77 -3.25 2.91
CA TRP A 307 -5.67 -2.33 1.77
C TRP A 307 -6.90 -1.45 1.62
N ALA A 308 -6.73 -0.14 1.79
CA ALA A 308 -7.83 0.82 1.84
C ALA A 308 -8.08 1.56 0.51
N VAL A 309 -7.10 1.63 -0.40
CA VAL A 309 -7.24 2.37 -1.66
C VAL A 309 -8.46 1.85 -2.43
N GLY A 310 -9.34 2.77 -2.84
CA GLY A 310 -10.60 2.46 -3.50
C GLY A 310 -11.78 2.11 -2.57
N ASN A 311 -11.58 2.03 -1.25
CA ASN A 311 -12.66 1.79 -0.28
C ASN A 311 -13.29 3.07 0.29
N PHE A 312 -12.65 4.22 0.07
CA PHE A 312 -13.15 5.54 0.45
C PHE A 312 -13.09 6.49 -0.75
N SER A 313 -14.20 7.14 -1.08
CA SER A 313 -14.27 8.08 -2.22
C SER A 313 -14.24 9.55 -1.80
N SER A 314 -14.43 9.85 -0.51
CA SER A 314 -14.43 11.20 0.04
C SER A 314 -14.35 11.17 1.57
N VAL A 315 -14.15 12.35 2.17
CA VAL A 315 -14.19 12.55 3.63
C VAL A 315 -15.50 12.03 4.25
N ASP A 316 -16.64 12.25 3.60
CA ASP A 316 -17.96 11.85 4.11
C ASP A 316 -18.15 10.33 4.20
N VAL A 317 -17.42 9.56 3.38
CA VAL A 317 -17.51 8.10 3.35
C VAL A 317 -16.69 7.45 4.46
N ILE A 318 -15.72 8.16 5.06
CA ILE A 318 -14.80 7.61 6.07
C ILE A 318 -15.55 6.97 7.23
N GLU A 319 -16.52 7.68 7.82
CA GLU A 319 -17.27 7.18 8.98
C GLU A 319 -18.06 5.89 8.69
N SER A 320 -18.47 5.66 7.44
CA SER A 320 -19.24 4.48 7.04
C SER A 320 -18.51 3.14 7.22
N ARG A 321 -17.18 3.18 7.43
CA ARG A 321 -16.33 1.99 7.63
C ARG A 321 -15.72 1.91 9.02
N MET A 322 -15.82 2.96 9.84
CA MET A 322 -15.14 3.01 11.14
C MET A 322 -15.61 1.93 12.13
N ALA A 323 -16.86 1.48 12.03
CA ALA A 323 -17.35 0.35 12.83
C ALA A 323 -16.63 -0.97 12.49
N GLN A 324 -16.32 -1.21 11.21
CA GLN A 324 -15.53 -2.38 10.78
C GLN A 324 -14.10 -2.26 11.32
N VAL A 325 -13.46 -1.11 11.12
CA VAL A 325 -12.10 -0.82 11.60
C VAL A 325 -11.99 -1.02 13.12
N ALA A 326 -12.97 -0.56 13.88
CA ALA A 326 -13.01 -0.75 15.33
C ALA A 326 -13.06 -2.24 15.73
N ASN A 327 -13.77 -3.07 14.96
CA ASN A 327 -13.83 -4.51 15.19
C ASN A 327 -12.51 -5.20 14.85
N ASP A 328 -11.86 -4.79 13.75
CA ASP A 328 -10.54 -5.28 13.36
C ASP A 328 -9.49 -4.97 14.44
N ILE A 329 -9.47 -3.72 14.94
CA ILE A 329 -8.58 -3.29 16.03
C ILE A 329 -8.81 -4.15 17.28
N LYS A 330 -10.07 -4.40 17.66
CA LYS A 330 -10.41 -5.25 18.82
C LYS A 330 -9.90 -6.67 18.63
N TRP A 331 -10.03 -7.25 17.43
CA TRP A 331 -9.47 -8.57 17.15
C TRP A 331 -7.95 -8.57 17.26
N CYS A 332 -7.28 -7.61 16.63
CA CYS A 332 -5.82 -7.51 16.62
C CYS A 332 -5.26 -7.37 18.03
N LYS A 333 -5.86 -6.53 18.88
CA LYS A 333 -5.50 -6.40 20.29
C LYS A 333 -5.61 -7.72 21.06
N ARG A 334 -6.69 -8.50 20.84
CA ARG A 334 -6.85 -9.83 21.48
C ARG A 334 -5.82 -10.86 21.02
N GLN A 335 -5.33 -10.74 19.78
CA GLN A 335 -4.32 -11.65 19.22
C GLN A 335 -2.89 -11.13 19.39
N ASN A 336 -2.69 -10.01 20.08
CA ASN A 336 -1.39 -9.33 20.17
C ASN A 336 -0.78 -9.03 18.78
N VAL A 337 -1.61 -8.60 17.83
CA VAL A 337 -1.23 -8.20 16.46
C VAL A 337 -1.32 -6.68 16.36
N VAL A 338 -0.33 -6.04 15.73
CA VAL A 338 -0.40 -4.61 15.42
C VAL A 338 -1.37 -4.40 14.27
N TYR A 339 -2.35 -3.52 14.45
CA TYR A 339 -3.23 -3.10 13.36
C TYR A 339 -2.69 -1.80 12.75
N ALA A 340 -2.30 -1.86 11.48
CA ALA A 340 -1.70 -0.77 10.73
C ALA A 340 -2.48 -0.52 9.43
N PRO A 341 -3.69 0.06 9.49
CA PRO A 341 -4.54 0.23 8.30
C PRO A 341 -3.87 1.16 7.27
N VAL A 342 -4.15 0.90 6.00
CA VAL A 342 -3.68 1.75 4.89
C VAL A 342 -4.46 3.06 4.88
N ALA A 343 -3.76 4.18 4.76
CA ALA A 343 -4.28 5.49 4.39
C ALA A 343 -3.62 5.96 3.08
N TYR A 344 -4.22 6.93 2.40
CA TYR A 344 -3.74 7.44 1.12
C TYR A 344 -4.17 8.90 0.93
N PRO A 345 -3.42 9.73 0.18
CA PRO A 345 -3.70 11.15 0.06
C PRO A 345 -4.94 11.47 -0.79
N GLY A 346 -5.28 10.55 -1.68
CA GLY A 346 -6.32 10.62 -2.70
C GLY A 346 -6.01 9.58 -3.77
N PHE A 347 -6.81 9.51 -4.83
CA PHE A 347 -6.69 8.46 -5.85
C PHE A 347 -7.09 8.99 -7.23
N SER A 348 -6.24 8.74 -8.23
CA SER A 348 -6.47 9.10 -9.63
C SER A 348 -5.60 8.22 -10.53
N TRP A 349 -6.21 7.55 -11.51
CA TRP A 349 -5.52 6.60 -12.40
C TRP A 349 -6.10 6.58 -13.82
N ARG A 350 -6.67 7.72 -14.25
CA ARG A 350 -7.44 7.82 -15.49
C ARG A 350 -6.56 7.58 -16.71
N ASN A 351 -5.33 8.08 -16.73
CA ASN A 351 -4.39 7.83 -17.82
C ASN A 351 -4.03 6.34 -17.90
N THR A 352 -3.68 5.71 -16.77
CA THR A 352 -3.38 4.27 -16.64
C THR A 352 -4.51 3.38 -17.16
N GLN A 353 -5.75 3.74 -16.84
CA GLN A 353 -6.96 2.99 -17.20
C GLN A 353 -7.48 3.28 -18.61
N THR A 354 -6.80 4.13 -19.38
CA THR A 354 -7.23 4.42 -20.75
C THR A 354 -7.04 3.18 -21.63
N LYS A 355 -8.16 2.65 -22.14
CA LYS A 355 -8.15 1.47 -23.01
C LYS A 355 -8.00 1.91 -24.46
N TRP A 356 -6.76 1.92 -24.93
CA TRP A 356 -6.47 2.30 -26.30
C TRP A 356 -6.95 1.27 -27.32
N LYS A 357 -7.41 1.77 -28.46
CA LYS A 357 -7.89 1.03 -29.62
C LYS A 357 -7.21 1.56 -30.89
N ASN A 358 -7.30 0.80 -31.97
CA ASN A 358 -6.79 1.21 -33.29
C ASN A 358 -5.36 1.78 -33.22
N ASN A 359 -4.49 1.07 -32.48
CA ASN A 359 -3.10 1.47 -32.27
C ASN A 359 -2.93 2.91 -31.73
N GLY A 360 -3.81 3.31 -30.79
CA GLY A 360 -3.73 4.60 -30.11
C GLY A 360 -4.51 5.74 -30.76
N THR A 361 -5.27 5.49 -31.83
CA THR A 361 -6.06 6.53 -32.54
C THR A 361 -7.52 6.61 -32.07
N ALA A 362 -7.92 5.72 -31.16
CA ALA A 362 -9.20 5.75 -30.47
C ALA A 362 -9.00 5.20 -29.05
N PHE A 363 -9.90 5.53 -28.13
CA PHE A 363 -9.85 5.04 -26.75
C PHE A 363 -11.25 4.74 -26.22
N ASP A 364 -11.32 3.91 -25.19
CA ASP A 364 -12.48 3.75 -24.32
C ASP A 364 -12.13 4.16 -22.90
N TRP A 365 -13.10 4.79 -22.26
CA TRP A 365 -13.01 5.26 -20.90
C TRP A 365 -14.15 4.67 -20.07
N ASP A 366 -13.81 3.96 -19.00
CA ASP A 366 -14.80 3.59 -18.00
C ASP A 366 -15.15 4.87 -17.21
N PRO A 367 -16.43 5.30 -17.17
CA PRO A 367 -16.82 6.48 -16.40
C PRO A 367 -16.53 6.35 -14.90
N LYS A 368 -16.34 5.13 -14.39
CA LYS A 368 -15.91 4.90 -13.00
C LYS A 368 -14.48 5.35 -12.72
N ASN A 369 -13.63 5.38 -13.76
CA ASN A 369 -12.22 5.73 -13.64
C ASN A 369 -11.99 7.19 -14.01
N CYS A 370 -12.48 8.17 -13.24
CA CYS A 370 -12.26 9.59 -13.53
C CYS A 370 -10.90 10.09 -13.00
N TYR A 371 -10.49 11.29 -13.44
CA TYR A 371 -9.45 12.02 -12.71
C TYR A 371 -10.00 12.44 -11.34
N ASP A 372 -9.14 12.45 -10.32
CA ASP A 372 -9.53 12.77 -8.94
C ASP A 372 -10.71 11.94 -8.43
N MET A 373 -10.70 10.62 -8.68
CA MET A 373 -11.70 9.67 -8.16
C MET A 373 -11.87 9.76 -6.65
N THR A 374 -10.79 10.04 -5.93
CA THR A 374 -10.81 10.43 -4.53
C THR A 374 -10.00 11.72 -4.41
N PRO A 375 -10.66 12.89 -4.37
CA PRO A 375 -9.98 14.16 -4.27
C PRO A 375 -9.15 14.24 -3.00
N ARG A 376 -7.98 14.88 -3.07
CA ARG A 376 -7.10 15.02 -1.90
C ARG A 376 -7.63 16.01 -0.85
N GLU A 377 -8.61 16.83 -1.24
CA GLU A 377 -9.26 17.85 -0.40
C GLU A 377 -8.24 18.67 0.42
N ARG A 378 -7.14 19.09 -0.21
CA ARG A 378 -6.09 19.90 0.42
C ARG A 378 -5.52 19.26 1.70
N GLY A 379 -5.49 17.93 1.76
CA GLY A 379 -5.02 17.15 2.91
C GLY A 379 -6.11 16.70 3.88
N ALA A 380 -7.32 17.25 3.80
CA ALA A 380 -8.41 16.89 4.72
C ALA A 380 -8.76 15.41 4.65
N PHE A 381 -8.76 14.82 3.45
CA PHE A 381 -9.01 13.40 3.24
C PHE A 381 -7.98 12.52 3.97
N LEU A 382 -6.69 12.71 3.68
CA LEU A 382 -5.60 11.97 4.31
C LEU A 382 -5.61 12.11 5.83
N TRP A 383 -5.73 13.35 6.30
CA TRP A 383 -5.66 13.67 7.72
C TRP A 383 -6.82 13.03 8.49
N LYS A 384 -8.04 13.17 7.98
CA LYS A 384 -9.20 12.57 8.63
C LYS A 384 -9.05 11.06 8.66
N LEU A 385 -8.63 10.43 7.57
CA LEU A 385 -8.46 8.97 7.51
C LEU A 385 -7.45 8.46 8.56
N LEU A 386 -6.25 9.04 8.60
CA LEU A 386 -5.23 8.72 9.61
C LEU A 386 -5.72 9.02 11.03
N GLY A 387 -6.36 10.17 11.24
CA GLY A 387 -6.81 10.58 12.55
C GLY A 387 -7.93 9.70 13.11
N ARG A 388 -8.88 9.29 12.27
CA ARG A 388 -9.97 8.38 12.68
C ARG A 388 -9.44 7.00 13.03
N TYR A 389 -8.46 6.48 12.27
CA TYR A 389 -7.76 5.26 12.65
C TYR A 389 -7.07 5.38 14.01
N ARG A 390 -6.36 6.49 14.24
CA ARG A 390 -5.67 6.74 15.51
C ARG A 390 -6.64 6.84 16.69
N GLU A 391 -7.74 7.58 16.54
CA GLU A 391 -8.77 7.76 17.58
C GLU A 391 -9.49 6.45 17.95
N LEU A 392 -9.65 5.53 16.99
CA LEU A 392 -10.14 4.16 17.26
C LEU A 392 -9.11 3.26 17.94
N GLY A 393 -7.87 3.74 18.07
CA GLY A 393 -6.79 3.06 18.78
C GLY A 393 -5.92 2.17 17.89
N ALA A 394 -5.81 2.49 16.59
CA ALA A 394 -4.72 1.97 15.78
C ALA A 394 -3.36 2.47 16.33
N GLU A 395 -2.38 1.58 16.39
CA GLU A 395 -1.06 1.85 16.95
C GLU A 395 -0.03 2.22 15.87
N ALA A 396 -0.36 2.01 14.61
CA ALA A 396 0.47 2.36 13.46
C ALA A 396 -0.40 2.60 12.21
N ALA A 397 0.20 3.07 11.12
CA ALA A 397 -0.45 3.17 9.83
C ALA A 397 0.52 2.94 8.67
N PHE A 398 -0.03 2.48 7.55
CA PHE A 398 0.65 2.40 6.26
C PHE A 398 0.12 3.53 5.37
N VAL A 399 0.98 4.26 4.66
CA VAL A 399 0.59 5.24 3.66
C VAL A 399 0.87 4.70 2.26
N ALA A 400 -0.20 4.46 1.51
CA ALA A 400 -0.15 4.17 0.08
C ALA A 400 -0.21 5.52 -0.66
N MET A 401 0.86 6.01 -1.28
CA MET A 401 2.23 5.48 -1.38
C MET A 401 3.23 6.64 -1.31
N PHE A 402 4.53 6.36 -1.23
CA PHE A 402 5.54 7.41 -1.36
C PHE A 402 5.58 7.98 -2.79
N ASP A 403 5.70 7.12 -3.80
CA ASP A 403 6.09 7.48 -5.17
C ASP A 403 5.11 7.07 -6.29
N GLU A 404 3.97 6.45 -5.98
CA GLU A 404 3.00 5.93 -6.97
C GLU A 404 2.11 7.03 -7.59
N ILE A 405 2.65 7.73 -8.59
CA ILE A 405 1.97 8.82 -9.33
C ILE A 405 1.03 8.35 -10.45
N ASP A 406 1.13 7.08 -10.84
CA ASP A 406 0.27 6.40 -11.80
C ASP A 406 -1.08 5.98 -11.22
N GLU A 407 -1.17 5.82 -9.89
CA GLU A 407 -2.43 5.67 -9.16
C GLU A 407 -2.81 6.91 -8.33
N GLY A 408 -1.98 7.95 -8.38
CA GLY A 408 -2.25 9.24 -7.74
C GLY A 408 -2.22 9.20 -6.21
N THR A 409 -1.63 8.14 -5.65
CA THR A 409 -1.50 7.90 -4.21
C THR A 409 -0.17 8.45 -3.65
N ALA A 410 0.76 8.89 -4.50
CA ALA A 410 2.05 9.46 -4.08
C ALA A 410 1.93 10.64 -3.10
N ILE A 411 2.71 10.63 -2.02
CA ILE A 411 2.84 11.76 -1.08
C ILE A 411 4.07 12.64 -1.33
N PHE A 412 5.02 12.22 -2.18
CA PHE A 412 6.20 13.01 -2.50
C PHE A 412 5.86 14.31 -3.26
N LYS A 413 6.88 15.08 -3.66
CA LYS A 413 6.65 16.39 -4.29
C LYS A 413 6.14 16.23 -5.73
N CYS A 414 4.97 16.80 -6.02
CA CYS A 414 4.39 16.85 -7.36
C CYS A 414 4.20 18.30 -7.81
N VAL A 415 4.15 18.50 -9.12
CA VAL A 415 3.92 19.80 -9.74
C VAL A 415 2.53 20.31 -9.39
N LYS A 416 2.43 21.63 -9.21
CA LYS A 416 1.19 22.35 -8.96
C LYS A 416 0.26 22.34 -10.17
N SER A 417 -1.05 22.39 -9.93
CA SER A 417 -2.10 22.29 -10.96
C SER A 417 -1.88 23.27 -12.11
N SER A 418 -1.55 24.53 -11.80
CA SER A 418 -1.27 25.59 -12.78
C SER A 418 -0.05 25.34 -13.66
N ASN A 419 0.85 24.43 -13.28
CA ASN A 419 2.09 24.14 -14.00
C ASN A 419 2.19 22.69 -14.50
N THR A 420 1.10 21.92 -14.44
CA THR A 420 1.09 20.56 -15.00
C THR A 420 1.40 20.58 -16.51
N PRO A 421 2.20 19.63 -17.05
CA PRO A 421 2.51 19.62 -18.49
C PRO A 421 1.28 19.36 -19.36
N ILE A 422 1.36 19.78 -20.62
CA ILE A 422 0.28 19.59 -21.59
C ILE A 422 0.23 18.11 -22.00
N ASN A 423 -0.93 17.45 -21.81
CA ASN A 423 -1.13 16.02 -22.08
C ASN A 423 -2.22 15.74 -23.12
N THR A 424 -2.29 16.54 -24.18
CA THR A 424 -3.31 16.39 -25.23
C THR A 424 -2.69 16.10 -26.58
N ASN A 425 -3.46 15.42 -27.44
CA ASN A 425 -3.17 15.30 -28.87
C ASN A 425 -4.47 15.21 -29.69
N GLN A 426 -4.37 15.06 -31.01
CA GLN A 426 -5.52 15.02 -31.92
C GLN A 426 -6.50 13.85 -31.66
N TYR A 427 -6.04 12.77 -31.04
CA TYR A 427 -6.84 11.59 -30.71
C TYR A 427 -7.32 11.57 -29.26
N PHE A 428 -6.72 12.42 -28.40
CA PHE A 428 -6.99 12.50 -26.98
C PHE A 428 -6.98 13.97 -26.51
N PRO A 429 -7.98 14.76 -26.91
CA PRO A 429 -8.07 16.17 -26.51
C PRO A 429 -8.43 16.38 -25.05
N GLU A 430 -8.96 15.36 -24.35
CA GLU A 430 -9.36 15.42 -22.94
C GLU A 430 -8.24 15.05 -21.96
N GLY A 431 -7.07 14.65 -22.45
CA GLY A 431 -5.95 14.22 -21.63
C GLY A 431 -5.40 15.34 -20.74
N LYS A 432 -5.15 15.01 -19.48
CA LYS A 432 -4.56 15.94 -18.49
C LYS A 432 -3.76 15.20 -17.43
N PHE A 433 -3.11 15.97 -16.56
CA PHE A 433 -2.62 15.53 -15.26
C PHE A 433 -3.45 16.17 -14.15
N VAL A 434 -3.41 15.55 -12.98
CA VAL A 434 -3.78 16.14 -11.71
C VAL A 434 -2.52 16.78 -11.11
N GLY A 435 -2.67 17.95 -10.49
CA GLY A 435 -1.57 18.62 -9.79
C GLY A 435 -1.91 18.87 -8.33
N TYR A 436 -0.91 19.30 -7.56
CA TYR A 436 -1.16 19.83 -6.22
C TYR A 436 -1.88 21.18 -6.30
N ASP A 437 -2.62 21.55 -5.27
CA ASP A 437 -3.17 22.89 -5.16
C ASP A 437 -2.04 23.95 -5.25
N ASP A 438 -2.30 25.05 -5.96
CA ASP A 438 -1.27 26.03 -6.32
C ASP A 438 -0.68 26.78 -5.11
N ASP A 439 -1.41 26.87 -4.02
CA ASP A 439 -1.00 27.55 -2.80
C ASP A 439 -0.39 26.63 -1.75
N LEU A 440 -0.30 25.32 -2.02
CA LEU A 440 0.36 24.37 -1.13
C LEU A 440 1.88 24.32 -1.35
N ASP A 441 2.63 24.09 -0.27
CA ASP A 441 4.04 23.67 -0.32
C ASP A 441 4.14 22.29 -1.01
N PRO A 442 5.07 22.08 -1.96
CA PRO A 442 5.24 20.77 -2.60
C PRO A 442 5.49 19.60 -1.63
N ALA A 443 6.04 19.86 -0.45
CA ALA A 443 6.24 18.88 0.62
C ALA A 443 5.03 18.67 1.54
N PHE A 444 3.90 19.37 1.30
CA PHE A 444 2.74 19.42 2.20
C PHE A 444 2.26 18.03 2.67
N TYR A 445 2.08 17.07 1.77
CA TYR A 445 1.61 15.73 2.14
C TYR A 445 2.64 14.94 2.96
N MET A 446 3.94 15.10 2.70
CA MET A 446 4.98 14.49 3.53
C MET A 446 5.01 15.11 4.94
N LYS A 447 4.90 16.44 5.06
CA LYS A 447 4.79 17.12 6.35
C LYS A 447 3.55 16.65 7.12
N LEU A 448 2.43 16.48 6.44
CA LEU A 448 1.17 15.98 7.03
C LEU A 448 1.32 14.56 7.58
N VAL A 449 1.98 13.67 6.84
CA VAL A 449 2.33 12.32 7.31
C VAL A 449 3.29 12.37 8.50
N GLY A 450 4.22 13.32 8.53
CA GLY A 450 5.09 13.59 9.67
C GLY A 450 4.34 13.97 10.95
N GLU A 451 3.36 14.86 10.85
CA GLU A 451 2.48 15.22 11.96
C GLU A 451 1.67 14.01 12.47
N ALA A 452 1.14 13.19 11.56
CA ALA A 452 0.50 11.95 11.93
C ALA A 452 1.49 11.01 12.65
N GLY A 453 2.73 10.90 12.17
CA GLY A 453 3.80 10.16 12.83
C GLY A 453 4.02 10.57 14.29
N LYS A 454 4.04 11.89 14.57
CA LYS A 454 4.12 12.41 15.95
C LYS A 454 2.93 11.98 16.80
N TRP A 455 1.71 12.07 16.25
CA TRP A 455 0.49 11.67 16.97
C TRP A 455 0.45 10.17 17.28
N TYR A 456 0.85 9.33 16.32
CA TYR A 456 0.95 7.89 16.52
C TYR A 456 2.04 7.53 17.54
N ALA A 457 3.13 8.29 17.60
CA ALA A 457 4.17 8.18 18.62
C ALA A 457 3.74 8.72 20.01
N GLY A 458 2.54 9.27 20.15
CA GLY A 458 1.96 9.68 21.43
C GLY A 458 1.95 11.17 21.71
N ALA A 459 2.31 12.02 20.74
CA ALA A 459 2.13 13.46 20.89
C ALA A 459 0.63 13.81 21.02
N GLU A 460 0.32 14.75 21.93
CA GLU A 460 -1.03 15.23 22.21
C GLU A 460 -1.36 16.49 21.37
N GLY A 461 -2.62 16.94 21.43
CA GLY A 461 -3.07 18.16 20.75
C GLY A 461 -3.54 17.96 19.30
N TYR A 462 -3.58 16.72 18.82
CA TYR A 462 -4.15 16.36 17.53
C TYR A 462 -5.61 15.89 17.64
N SER A 463 -6.35 16.09 16.56
CA SER A 463 -7.70 15.55 16.36
C SER A 463 -7.93 15.29 14.88
N SER A 464 -8.71 14.27 14.55
CA SER A 464 -9.10 13.95 13.17
C SER A 464 -9.90 15.07 12.48
N GLU A 465 -10.53 15.96 13.26
CA GLU A 465 -11.37 17.05 12.74
C GLU A 465 -10.60 18.36 12.53
N THR A 466 -9.35 18.47 12.98
CA THR A 466 -8.52 19.68 12.82
C THR A 466 -7.24 19.38 12.08
N LEU A 467 -7.17 19.83 10.82
CA LEU A 467 -5.97 19.70 9.99
C LEU A 467 -4.81 20.52 10.60
N PRO A 468 -3.61 19.94 10.80
CA PRO A 468 -2.46 20.68 11.29
C PRO A 468 -1.98 21.68 10.23
N ASN A 469 -1.51 22.84 10.69
CA ASN A 469 -0.94 23.84 9.79
C ASN A 469 0.49 23.43 9.39
N VAL A 470 0.61 22.80 8.22
CA VAL A 470 1.88 22.33 7.65
C VAL A 470 2.23 22.98 6.32
N ASN A 471 1.45 23.98 5.89
CA ASN A 471 1.71 24.69 4.65
C ASN A 471 2.96 25.55 4.77
#